data_AF-A0A383BU94-F1
#
_entry.id   AF-A0A383BU94-F1
#
_cell.length_a   1.000
_cell.length_b   1.000
_cell.length_c   1.000
_cell.angle_alpha   90.00
_cell.angle_beta   90.00
_cell.angle_gamma   90.00
#
_symmetry.space_group_name_H-M   'P 1'
#
loop_
_entity.id
_entity.type
_entity.pdbx_description
1 polymer ?
#
loop_
_entity_poly.entity_id
_entity_poly.type
_entity_poly.pdbx_seq_one_letter_code
_entity_poly.pdbx_strand_id
1 'polypeptide(L)' 'LDVHELPRVGRKQASAEPVVLERGMVFTIEPGVYVPGLGGVRIEDDVLVTASGVELLTDCAGELVAT' A
#
# COMPACT_ATOMS: atom_id res chain seq x y z
N LEU A 1 14.68 -11.10 -3.13
CA LEU A 1 14.04 -9.94 -2.49
C LEU A 1 13.90 -8.89 -3.57
N ASP A 2 12.68 -8.48 -3.86
CA ASP A 2 12.35 -7.45 -4.85
C ASP A 2 11.48 -6.38 -4.19
N VAL A 3 11.45 -5.17 -4.74
CA VAL A 3 10.52 -4.12 -4.32
C VAL A 3 9.12 -4.35 -4.87
N HIS A 4 9.01 -5.02 -6.02
CA HIS A 4 7.74 -5.35 -6.65
C HIS A 4 7.54 -6.86 -6.69
N GLU A 5 7.07 -7.41 -5.57
CA GLU A 5 6.67 -8.81 -5.44
C GLU A 5 5.17 -8.95 -5.11
N LEU A 6 4.70 -10.20 -5.03
CA LEU A 6 3.31 -10.48 -4.65
C LEU A 6 3.14 -10.31 -3.13
N PRO A 7 1.93 -9.93 -2.65
CA PRO A 7 0.70 -9.71 -3.40
C PRO A 7 0.57 -8.30 -3.99
N ARG A 8 -0.13 -8.17 -5.13
CA ARG A 8 -0.42 -6.87 -5.74
C ARG A 8 -1.75 -6.32 -5.24
N VAL A 9 -1.72 -5.15 -4.61
CA VAL A 9 -2.92 -4.40 -4.22
C VAL A 9 -3.26 -3.38 -5.31
N GLY A 10 -4.45 -3.49 -5.91
CA GLY A 10 -4.86 -2.57 -6.98
C GLY A 10 -6.15 -3.00 -7.66
N ARG A 11 -6.45 -2.37 -8.80
CA ARG A 11 -7.68 -2.67 -9.56
C ARG A 11 -7.69 -4.14 -9.99
N LYS A 12 -8.86 -4.79 -9.83
CA LYS A 12 -9.09 -6.14 -10.35
C LYS A 12 -8.81 -6.16 -11.86
N GLN A 13 -7.90 -7.03 -12.27
CA GLN A 13 -7.62 -7.31 -13.67
C GLN A 13 -8.50 -8.48 -14.12
N ALA A 14 -8.98 -8.45 -15.36
CA ALA A 14 -9.93 -9.44 -15.87
C ALA A 14 -9.36 -10.86 -15.91
N SER A 15 -8.04 -10.99 -16.08
CA SER A 15 -7.31 -12.25 -16.18
C SER A 15 -6.66 -12.71 -14.86
N ALA A 16 -6.84 -11.97 -13.77
CA ALA A 16 -6.20 -12.25 -12.50
C ALA A 16 -7.23 -12.73 -11.46
N GLU A 17 -6.94 -13.87 -10.84
CA GLU A 17 -7.71 -14.36 -9.70
C GLU A 17 -7.39 -13.54 -8.43
N PRO A 18 -8.36 -13.35 -7.53
CA PRO A 18 -8.10 -12.72 -6.24
C PRO A 18 -7.12 -13.55 -5.41
N VAL A 19 -6.19 -12.87 -4.75
CA VAL A 19 -5.29 -13.49 -3.77
C VAL A 19 -5.91 -13.34 -2.39
N VAL A 20 -5.99 -14.44 -1.64
CA VAL A 20 -6.34 -14.42 -0.22
C VAL A 20 -5.10 -14.03 0.56
N LEU A 21 -5.21 -13.01 1.42
CA LEU A 21 -4.09 -12.57 2.25
C LEU A 21 -3.82 -13.59 3.36
N GLU A 22 -2.56 -13.97 3.51
CA GLU A 22 -2.11 -14.93 4.53
C GLU A 22 -1.14 -14.26 5.50
N ARG A 23 -1.11 -14.76 6.75
CA ARG A 23 -0.21 -14.28 7.79
C ARG A 23 1.25 -14.34 7.31
N GLY A 24 1.98 -13.24 7.49
CA GLY A 24 3.39 -13.13 7.07
C GLY A 24 3.59 -12.43 5.73
N MET A 25 2.52 -12.20 4.95
CA MET A 25 2.62 -11.37 3.75
C MET A 25 2.87 -9.91 4.13
N VAL A 26 3.74 -9.25 3.36
CA VAL A 26 4.06 -7.82 3.47
C VAL A 26 3.76 -7.15 2.14
N PHE A 27 3.15 -5.97 2.16
CA PHE A 27 2.85 -5.16 0.98
C PHE A 27 2.57 -3.70 1.38
N THR A 28 2.53 -2.82 0.38
CA THR A 28 2.25 -1.40 0.55
C THR A 28 0.74 -1.11 0.50
N ILE A 29 0.30 -0.14 1.30
CA ILE A 29 -0.98 0.56 1.12
C ILE A 29 -0.66 2.00 0.72
N GLU A 30 -0.85 2.32 -0.56
CA GLU A 30 -0.29 3.55 -1.15
C GLU A 30 -1.28 4.38 -2.00
N PRO A 31 -2.43 4.83 -1.44
CA PRO A 31 -3.38 5.63 -2.20
C PRO A 31 -2.78 7.00 -2.60
N GLY A 32 -2.98 7.38 -3.87
CA GLY A 32 -2.54 8.65 -4.41
C GLY A 32 -3.65 9.44 -5.10
N VAL A 33 -3.64 10.76 -4.93
CA VAL A 33 -4.53 11.71 -5.61
C VAL A 33 -3.69 12.74 -6.35
N TYR A 34 -3.99 12.94 -7.63
CA TYR A 34 -3.23 13.81 -8.52
C TYR A 34 -4.17 14.77 -9.25
N VAL A 35 -3.87 16.06 -9.18
CA VAL A 35 -4.65 17.14 -9.82
C VAL A 35 -3.79 17.79 -10.90
N PRO A 36 -4.19 17.72 -12.19
CA PRO A 36 -3.45 18.33 -13.29
C PRO A 36 -3.19 19.82 -13.06
N GLY A 37 -1.95 20.26 -13.23
CA GLY A 37 -1.54 21.66 -13.06
C GLY A 37 -1.35 22.14 -11.61
N LEU A 38 -1.68 21.30 -10.61
CA LEU A 38 -1.49 21.62 -9.19
C LEU A 38 -0.43 20.72 -8.54
N GLY A 39 -0.47 19.42 -8.81
CA GLY A 39 0.45 18.44 -8.21
C GLY A 39 -0.28 17.18 -7.76
N GLY A 40 0.32 16.42 -6.84
CA GLY A 40 -0.33 15.25 -6.26
C GLY A 40 0.30 14.84 -4.94
N VAL A 41 -0.44 14.03 -4.20
CA VAL A 41 -0.05 13.51 -2.90
C VAL A 41 -0.29 12.00 -2.90
N ARG A 42 0.67 11.26 -2.36
CA ARG A 42 0.56 9.83 -2.04
C ARG A 42 1.09 9.63 -0.63
N ILE A 43 0.35 8.88 0.16
CA ILE A 43 0.78 8.42 1.48
C ILE A 43 0.88 6.90 1.36
N GLU A 44 1.97 6.34 1.85
CA GLU A 44 2.35 4.95 1.65
C GLU A 44 2.88 4.37 2.95
N ASP A 45 2.30 3.24 3.35
CA ASP A 45 2.71 2.48 4.54
C ASP A 45 2.94 1.02 4.16
N ASP A 46 3.98 0.42 4.76
CA ASP A 46 4.21 -1.02 4.71
C ASP A 46 3.39 -1.71 5.80
N VAL A 47 2.67 -2.77 5.42
CA VAL A 47 1.84 -3.54 6.35
C VAL A 47 2.20 -5.03 6.34
N LEU A 48 2.24 -5.62 7.53
CA LEU A 48 2.37 -7.07 7.74
C LEU A 48 1.00 -7.67 8.06
N VAL A 49 0.59 -8.70 7.34
CA VAL A 49 -0.63 -9.46 7.67
C VAL A 49 -0.40 -10.31 8.92
N THR A 50 -1.23 -10.10 9.93
CA THR A 50 -1.25 -10.85 11.19
C THR A 50 -2.43 -11.82 11.23
N ALA A 51 -2.55 -12.60 12.32
CA ALA A 51 -3.67 -13.52 12.47
C ALA A 51 -5.05 -12.84 12.61
N SER A 52 -5.07 -11.54 12.95
CA SER A 52 -6.30 -10.80 13.28
C SER A 52 -6.45 -9.49 12.49
N GLY A 53 -5.60 -9.22 11.50
CA GLY A 53 -5.59 -7.97 10.77
C GLY A 53 -4.22 -7.67 10.18
N VAL A 54 -3.77 -6.42 10.35
CA VAL A 54 -2.46 -5.97 9.90
C VAL A 54 -1.70 -5.23 11.01
N GLU A 55 -0.38 -5.28 10.95
CA GLU A 55 0.54 -4.44 11.71
C GLU A 55 1.20 -3.43 10.76
N LEU A 56 1.29 -2.17 11.18
CA LEU A 56 2.03 -1.14 10.45
C LEU A 56 3.52 -1.29 10.74
N LEU A 57 4.33 -1.35 9.69
CA LEU A 57 5.79 -1.41 9.79
C LEU A 57 6.43 -0.02 9.61
N THR A 58 5.70 0.90 9.00
CA THR A 58 6.10 2.29 8.82
C THR A 58 5.58 3.15 9.97
N ASP A 59 6.44 4.02 10.51
CA ASP A 59 6.05 5.08 11.46
C ASP A 59 6.21 6.44 10.79
N CYS A 60 5.13 6.91 10.17
CA CYS A 60 5.03 8.21 9.54
C CYS A 60 3.74 8.89 10.01
N ALA A 61 3.82 10.16 10.42
CA ALA A 61 2.65 10.89 10.92
C ALA A 61 1.54 11.06 9.86
N GLY A 62 1.83 10.84 8.58
CA GLY A 62 0.90 11.10 7.48
C GLY A 62 0.55 12.60 7.33
N GLU A 63 1.24 13.47 8.04
CA GLU A 63 1.00 14.91 8.06
C GLU A 63 1.79 15.62 6.96
N LEU A 64 1.14 16.58 6.30
CA LEU A 64 1.82 17.45 5.37
C LEU A 64 2.63 18.50 6.15
N VAL A 65 3.95 18.39 6.09
CA VAL A 65 4.86 19.41 6.62
C VAL A 65 5.29 20.32 5.49
N ALA A 66 4.95 21.61 5.58
CA ALA A 66 5.38 22.65 4.66
C ALA A 66 6.26 23.67 5.42
N THR A 67 7.38 24.05 4.81
CA THR A 67 8.32 25.06 5.33
C THR A 67 8.04 26.43 4.76
#